data_AF-A0A1J4WY40-F1
#
_entry.id   AF-A0A1J4WY40-F1
#
_cell.length_a   1.000
_cell.length_b   1.000
_cell.length_c   1.000
_cell.angle_alpha   90.00
_cell.angle_beta   90.00
_cell.angle_gamma   90.00
#
_symmetry.space_group_name_H-M   'P 1'
#
loop_
_entity.id
_entity.type
_entity.pdbx_description
1 polymer ?
#
loop_
_entity_poly.entity_id
_entity_poly.type
_entity_poly.pdbx_seq_one_letter_code
_entity_poly.pdbx_strand_id
1 'polypeptide(L)'
;MKKSIIIFIIAGLIIIAGLGIYYLLKPAEFAKPPAIAERSGEPVAANQVGLQADIIKQAVQSGDLNKCSEVADKSLAADCSAQASFSLAIQKKDKKYCENIINKTDKENCFKVLADMGVK
;
A
#
# COMPACT_ATOMS: atom_id res chain seq x y z
N MET A 1 39.28 -46.05 18.06
CA MET A 1 39.60 -44.65 17.71
C MET A 1 38.72 -44.07 16.59
N LYS A 2 38.50 -44.76 15.45
CA LYS A 2 37.68 -44.21 14.33
C LYS A 2 36.19 -43.94 14.66
N LYS A 3 35.57 -44.73 15.56
CA LYS A 3 34.17 -44.56 15.96
C LYS A 3 33.91 -43.29 16.78
N SER A 4 34.88 -42.83 17.56
CA SER A 4 34.74 -41.61 18.38
C SER A 4 34.72 -40.34 17.52
N ILE A 5 35.49 -40.30 16.42
CA ILE A 5 35.55 -39.14 15.53
C ILE A 5 34.20 -38.90 14.83
N ILE A 6 33.50 -39.96 14.44
CA ILE A 6 32.19 -39.86 13.77
C ILE A 6 31.13 -39.23 14.70
N ILE A 7 31.18 -39.54 15.99
CA ILE A 7 30.24 -39.00 16.98
C ILE A 7 30.42 -37.48 17.15
N PHE A 8 31.66 -36.98 17.18
CA PHE A 8 31.92 -35.54 17.28
C PHE A 8 31.43 -34.75 16.06
N ILE A 9 31.55 -35.33 14.86
CA ILE A 9 31.09 -34.67 13.62
C ILE A 9 29.57 -34.54 13.61
N ILE A 10 28.85 -35.60 14.00
CA ILE A 10 27.37 -35.57 14.05
C ILE A 10 26.88 -34.60 15.13
N ALA A 11 27.51 -34.58 16.31
CA ALA A 11 27.17 -33.64 17.37
C ALA A 11 27.40 -32.17 16.95
N GLY A 12 28.48 -31.90 16.24
CA GLY A 12 28.76 -30.55 15.70
C GLY A 12 27.72 -30.07 14.70
N LEU A 13 27.28 -30.94 13.78
CA LEU A 13 26.26 -30.60 12.79
C LEU A 13 24.90 -30.24 13.42
N ILE A 14 24.50 -30.93 14.49
CA ILE A 14 23.25 -30.64 15.20
C ILE A 14 23.30 -29.26 15.87
N ILE A 15 24.44 -28.88 16.46
CA ILE A 15 24.61 -27.57 17.10
C ILE A 15 24.55 -26.45 16.06
N ILE A 16 25.20 -26.62 14.91
CA ILE A 16 25.20 -25.63 13.82
C ILE A 16 23.78 -25.45 13.24
N ALA A 17 23.07 -26.55 13.00
CA ALA A 17 21.69 -26.51 12.50
C ALA A 17 20.74 -25.84 13.51
N GLY A 18 20.88 -26.17 14.81
CA GLY A 18 20.08 -25.56 15.87
C GLY A 18 20.30 -24.05 15.99
N LEU A 19 21.55 -23.60 15.93
CA LEU A 19 21.89 -22.17 15.94
C LEU A 19 21.34 -21.46 14.70
N GLY A 20 21.47 -22.05 13.50
CA GLY A 20 20.94 -21.47 12.27
C GLY A 20 19.42 -21.26 12.32
N ILE A 21 18.69 -22.27 12.79
CA ILE A 21 17.23 -22.19 12.95
C ILE A 21 16.85 -21.15 14.02
N TYR A 22 17.60 -21.06 15.13
CA TYR A 22 17.38 -20.06 16.16
C TYR A 22 17.54 -18.62 15.65
N TYR A 23 18.54 -18.35 14.80
CA TYR A 23 18.72 -17.03 14.18
C TYR A 23 17.65 -16.70 13.13
N LEU A 24 17.14 -17.69 12.40
CA LEU A 24 16.06 -17.51 11.43
C LEU A 24 14.68 -17.29 12.08
N LEU A 25 14.45 -17.90 13.23
CA LEU A 25 13.19 -17.76 13.99
C LEU A 25 13.16 -16.52 14.87
N LYS A 26 14.26 -15.76 15.00
CA LYS A 26 14.24 -14.52 15.77
C LYS A 26 13.35 -13.52 15.02
N PRO A 27 12.14 -13.21 15.51
CA PRO A 27 11.30 -12.24 14.86
C PRO A 27 12.04 -10.91 14.89
N ALA A 28 12.16 -10.26 13.73
CA ALA A 28 12.58 -8.89 13.68
C ALA A 28 11.57 -8.11 14.54
N GLU A 29 11.99 -7.74 15.75
CA GLU A 29 11.26 -6.79 16.57
C GLU A 29 11.18 -5.52 15.73
N PHE A 30 10.02 -5.36 15.09
CA PHE A 30 9.67 -4.17 14.35
C PHE A 30 9.96 -2.99 15.24
N ALA A 31 10.97 -2.22 14.83
CA ALA A 31 11.25 -0.92 15.38
C ALA A 31 9.91 -0.19 15.52
N LYS A 32 9.55 0.06 16.78
CA LYS A 32 8.37 0.83 17.16
C LYS A 32 8.29 2.04 16.22
N PRO A 33 7.24 2.18 15.40
CA PRO A 33 7.12 3.33 14.51
C PRO A 33 7.29 4.58 15.37
N PRO A 34 8.09 5.57 14.92
CA PRO A 34 8.26 6.80 15.66
C PRO A 34 6.86 7.34 15.95
N ALA A 35 6.63 7.67 17.22
CA ALA A 35 5.41 8.30 17.65
C ALA A 35 5.16 9.48 16.69
N ILE A 36 4.16 9.32 15.83
CA ILE A 36 3.64 10.42 15.04
C ILE A 36 3.17 11.39 16.12
N ALA A 37 3.88 12.50 16.26
CA ALA A 37 3.43 13.59 17.08
C ALA A 37 2.04 13.95 16.56
N GLU A 38 1.01 13.54 17.31
CA GLU A 38 -0.35 14.05 17.17
C GLU A 38 -0.22 15.57 17.31
N ARG A 39 -0.13 16.22 16.15
CA ARG A 39 -0.41 17.64 16.04
C ARG A 39 -1.88 17.71 16.42
N SER A 40 -2.13 18.14 17.65
CA SER A 40 -3.44 18.52 18.16
C SER A 40 -3.97 19.65 17.28
N GLY A 41 -4.53 19.27 16.14
CA GLY A 41 -5.39 20.12 15.36
C GLY A 41 -6.66 20.32 16.17
N GLU A 42 -7.08 21.58 16.26
CA GLU A 42 -8.39 22.01 16.70
C GLU A 42 -9.51 21.04 16.29
N PRO A 43 -10.60 20.93 17.09
CA PRO A 43 -11.78 20.18 16.72
C PRO A 43 -12.44 20.83 15.50
N VAL A 44 -11.99 20.45 14.29
CA VAL A 44 -12.73 20.65 13.06
C VAL A 44 -13.99 19.83 13.21
N ALA A 45 -15.12 20.52 13.27
CA ALA A 45 -16.45 19.98 13.50
C ALA A 45 -16.64 18.58 12.87
N ALA A 46 -16.73 17.56 13.73
CA ALA A 46 -16.74 16.13 13.39
C ALA A 46 -17.89 15.68 12.46
N ASN A 47 -18.74 16.60 12.01
CA ASN A 47 -19.91 16.31 11.18
C ASN A 47 -19.67 16.53 9.67
N GLN A 48 -18.54 17.12 9.24
CA GLN A 48 -18.25 17.33 7.81
C GLN A 48 -17.20 16.37 7.21
N VAL A 49 -16.46 15.64 8.05
CA VAL A 49 -15.40 14.73 7.58
C VAL A 49 -15.97 13.40 7.07
N GLY A 50 -17.06 12.90 7.68
CA GLY A 50 -17.71 11.67 7.25
C GLY A 50 -18.34 11.78 5.87
N LEU A 51 -19.01 12.91 5.58
CA LEU A 51 -19.73 13.10 4.32
C LEU A 51 -18.80 13.10 3.10
N GLN A 52 -17.62 13.73 3.21
CA GLN A 52 -16.67 13.79 2.10
C GLN A 52 -16.06 12.42 1.79
N ALA A 53 -15.83 11.58 2.81
CA ALA A 53 -15.33 10.22 2.61
C ALA A 53 -16.33 9.34 1.83
N ASP A 54 -17.63 9.48 2.09
CA ASP A 54 -18.67 8.74 1.36
C ASP A 54 -18.76 9.18 -0.11
N ILE A 55 -18.64 10.48 -0.39
CA ILE A 55 -18.63 11.01 -1.76
C ILE A 55 -17.44 10.42 -2.53
N ILE A 56 -16.24 10.45 -1.94
CA ILE A 56 -15.02 9.91 -2.56
C ILE A 56 -15.18 8.42 -2.83
N LYS A 57 -15.65 7.65 -1.84
CA LYS A 57 -15.89 6.21 -1.98
C LYS A 57 -16.88 5.91 -3.10
N GLN A 58 -17.99 6.64 -3.18
CA GLN A 58 -18.97 6.48 -4.26
C GLN A 58 -18.37 6.84 -5.62
N ALA A 59 -17.60 7.93 -5.73
CA ALA A 59 -16.95 8.34 -6.96
C ALA A 59 -15.98 7.26 -7.47
N VAL A 60 -15.15 6.70 -6.59
CA VAL A 60 -14.17 5.66 -6.95
C VAL A 60 -14.84 4.34 -7.35
N GLN A 61 -15.93 3.97 -6.66
CA GLN A 61 -16.68 2.74 -6.97
C GLN A 61 -17.49 2.84 -8.25
N SER A 62 -18.15 3.98 -8.48
CA SER A 62 -18.95 4.22 -9.69
C SER A 62 -18.11 4.63 -10.90
N GLY A 63 -16.89 5.13 -10.67
CA GLY A 63 -16.08 5.77 -11.70
C GLY A 63 -16.61 7.13 -12.14
N ASP A 64 -17.50 7.76 -11.37
CA ASP A 64 -18.04 9.08 -11.72
C ASP A 64 -17.11 10.19 -11.23
N LEU A 65 -16.29 10.71 -12.14
CA LEU A 65 -15.35 11.81 -11.87
C LEU A 65 -16.07 13.11 -11.48
N ASN A 66 -17.34 13.29 -11.88
CA ASN A 66 -18.08 14.51 -11.56
C ASN A 66 -18.37 14.60 -10.06
N LYS A 67 -18.58 13.45 -9.39
CA LYS A 67 -18.78 13.40 -7.94
C LYS A 67 -17.60 13.95 -7.14
N CYS A 68 -16.37 13.81 -7.67
CA CYS A 68 -15.19 14.39 -7.02
C CYS A 68 -15.21 15.92 -6.98
N SER A 69 -16.03 16.57 -7.82
CA SER A 69 -16.22 18.03 -7.79
C SER A 69 -17.12 18.50 -6.64
N GLU A 70 -17.84 17.58 -5.99
CA GLU A 70 -18.66 17.87 -4.80
C GLU A 70 -17.82 17.93 -3.51
N VAL A 71 -16.56 17.50 -3.59
CA VAL A 71 -15.61 17.56 -2.47
C VAL A 71 -15.14 19.01 -2.29
N ALA A 72 -15.41 19.57 -1.11
CA ALA A 72 -15.13 20.99 -0.83
C ALA A 72 -13.64 21.30 -0.79
N ASP A 73 -12.82 20.37 -0.29
CA ASP A 73 -11.38 20.52 -0.26
C ASP A 73 -10.76 20.18 -1.63
N LYS A 74 -10.00 21.11 -2.19
CA LYS A 74 -9.39 20.96 -3.52
C LYS A 74 -8.34 19.86 -3.60
N SER A 75 -7.60 19.61 -2.50
CA SER A 75 -6.62 18.53 -2.44
C SER A 75 -7.33 17.18 -2.45
N LEU A 76 -8.36 17.02 -1.61
CA LEU A 76 -9.17 15.81 -1.57
C LEU A 76 -9.93 15.59 -2.88
N ALA A 77 -10.40 16.64 -3.56
CA ALA A 77 -11.03 16.55 -4.87
C ALA A 77 -10.05 16.04 -5.95
N ALA A 78 -8.80 16.51 -5.93
CA ALA A 78 -7.75 16.05 -6.83
C ALA A 78 -7.41 14.58 -6.58
N ASP A 79 -7.25 14.19 -5.32
CA ASP A 79 -6.96 12.81 -4.91
C ASP A 79 -8.14 11.87 -5.27
N CYS A 80 -9.38 12.31 -5.07
CA CYS A 80 -10.58 11.61 -5.49
C CYS A 80 -10.57 11.36 -7.00
N SER A 81 -10.29 12.41 -7.78
CA SER A 81 -10.27 12.33 -9.25
C SER A 81 -9.18 11.37 -9.75
N ALA A 82 -8.01 11.38 -9.10
CA ALA A 82 -6.93 10.46 -9.39
C ALA A 82 -7.32 9.00 -9.09
N GLN A 83 -7.90 8.72 -7.91
CA GLN A 83 -8.33 7.38 -7.53
C GLN A 83 -9.47 6.85 -8.40
N ALA A 84 -10.46 7.68 -8.71
CA ALA A 84 -11.57 7.31 -9.58
C ALA A 84 -11.10 7.05 -11.01
N SER A 85 -10.17 7.87 -11.53
CA SER A 85 -9.54 7.64 -12.84
C SER A 85 -8.73 6.36 -12.87
N PHE A 86 -7.95 6.08 -11.83
CA PHE A 86 -7.20 4.83 -11.69
C PHE A 86 -8.11 3.60 -11.66
N SER A 87 -9.19 3.66 -10.87
CA SER A 87 -10.21 2.60 -10.78
C SER A 87 -10.86 2.36 -12.15
N LEU A 88 -11.26 3.43 -12.86
CA LEU A 88 -11.80 3.34 -14.22
C LEU A 88 -10.79 2.74 -15.20
N ALA A 89 -9.53 3.14 -15.13
CA ALA A 89 -8.48 2.63 -16.00
C ALA A 89 -8.39 1.10 -15.89
N ILE A 90 -8.39 0.56 -14.67
CA ILE A 90 -8.35 -0.88 -14.39
C ILE A 90 -9.63 -1.56 -14.85
N GLN A 91 -10.80 -1.02 -14.48
CA GLN A 91 -12.10 -1.63 -14.79
C GLN A 91 -12.37 -1.68 -16.30
N LYS A 92 -12.01 -0.61 -17.02
CA LYS A 92 -12.21 -0.48 -18.47
C LYS A 92 -11.03 -0.99 -19.29
N LYS A 93 -9.89 -1.27 -18.65
CA LYS A 93 -8.61 -1.57 -19.30
C LYS A 93 -8.25 -0.51 -20.35
N ASP A 94 -8.50 0.76 -20.02
CA ASP A 94 -8.25 1.90 -20.92
C ASP A 94 -7.26 2.88 -20.30
N LYS A 95 -6.11 3.01 -20.97
CA LYS A 95 -4.99 3.85 -20.55
C LYS A 95 -5.29 5.34 -20.61
N LYS A 96 -6.31 5.77 -21.36
CA LYS A 96 -6.76 7.17 -21.42
C LYS A 96 -7.17 7.69 -20.04
N TYR A 97 -7.71 6.83 -19.18
CA TYR A 97 -8.06 7.24 -17.82
C TYR A 97 -6.82 7.53 -16.97
N CYS A 98 -5.69 6.85 -17.20
CA CYS A 98 -4.42 7.20 -16.54
C CYS A 98 -3.89 8.57 -17.00
N GLU A 99 -4.23 9.04 -18.21
CA GLU A 99 -3.77 10.32 -18.71
C GLU A 99 -4.34 11.52 -17.94
N ASN A 100 -5.56 11.36 -17.39
CA ASN A 100 -6.27 12.35 -16.60
C ASN A 100 -5.71 12.53 -15.18
N ILE A 101 -4.81 11.64 -14.74
CA ILE A 101 -4.17 11.75 -13.43
C ILE A 101 -3.11 12.85 -13.48
N ILE A 102 -3.30 13.90 -12.66
CA ILE A 102 -2.40 15.06 -12.62
C ILE A 102 -1.07 14.70 -11.95
N ASN A 103 -1.11 13.93 -10.87
CA ASN A 103 0.09 13.51 -10.15
C ASN A 103 0.91 12.53 -11.02
N LYS A 104 2.17 12.89 -11.27
CA LYS A 104 3.07 12.09 -12.13
C LYS A 104 3.31 10.68 -11.58
N THR A 105 3.53 10.54 -10.27
CA THR A 105 3.78 9.25 -9.62
C THR A 105 2.57 8.33 -9.74
N ASP A 106 1.37 8.85 -9.48
CA ASP A 106 0.14 8.07 -9.58
C ASP A 106 -0.19 7.69 -11.02
N LYS A 107 0.09 8.59 -11.97
CA LYS A 107 -0.04 8.34 -13.40
C LYS A 107 0.89 7.22 -13.87
N GLU A 108 2.16 7.26 -13.48
CA GLU A 108 3.13 6.20 -13.79
C GLU A 108 2.71 4.86 -13.17
N ASN A 109 2.25 4.87 -11.92
CA ASN A 109 1.71 3.68 -11.26
C ASN A 109 0.49 3.11 -12.00
N CYS A 110 -0.40 3.97 -12.48
CA CYS A 110 -1.56 3.57 -13.27
C CYS A 110 -1.16 2.82 -14.54
N PHE A 111 -0.24 3.37 -15.33
CA PHE A 111 0.25 2.71 -16.54
C PHE A 111 0.96 1.40 -16.25
N LYS A 112 1.75 1.35 -15.17
CA LYS A 112 2.45 0.14 -14.75
C LYS A 112 1.47 -0.99 -14.43
N VAL A 113 0.44 -0.70 -13.63
CA VAL A 113 -0.59 -1.70 -13.28
C VAL A 113 -1.33 -2.19 -14.53
N LEU A 114 -1.67 -1.30 -15.46
CA LEU A 114 -2.28 -1.70 -16.73
C LEU A 114 -1.37 -2.60 -17.58
N ALA A 115 -0.08 -2.28 -17.66
CA ALA A 115 0.90 -3.09 -18.36
C ALA A 115 1.04 -4.48 -17.74
N ASP A 116 1.07 -4.56 -16.40
CA ASP A 116 1.10 -5.84 -15.65
C ASP A 116 -0.17 -6.67 -15.88
N MET A 117 -1.30 -6.02 -16.18
CA MET A 117 -2.56 -6.67 -16.57
C MET A 117 -2.63 -7.04 -18.08
N GLY A 118 -1.57 -6.79 -18.85
CA GLY A 118 -1.48 -7.09 -20.27
C GLY A 118 -2.21 -6.11 -21.20
N VAL A 119 -2.58 -4.93 -20.70
CA VAL A 119 -3.17 -3.85 -21.50
C VAL A 119 -2.04 -3.12 -22.23
N LYS A 120 -2.12 -3.07 -23.57
CA LYS A 120 -1.09 -2.47 -24.45
C LYS A 120 -1.52 -1.10 -24.99
#